data_AF-A0A4P5VPP1-F1
#
_entry.id   AF-A0A4P5VPP1-F1
#
_cell.length_a   1.000
_cell.length_b   1.000
_cell.length_c   1.000
_cell.angle_alpha   90.00
_cell.angle_beta   90.00
_cell.angle_gamma   90.00
#
_symmetry.space_group_name_H-M   'P 1'
#
loop_
_entity.id
_entity.type
_entity.pdbx_description
1 polymer ?
#
loop_
_entity_poly.entity_id
_entity_poly.type
_entity_poly.pdbx_seq_one_letter_code
_entity_poly.pdbx_strand_id
1 'polypeptide(L)'
;MPAVMTTAPVAASPSAPAAEPIDALLDAVTALKAQQKQLEQQLEPLLEALSAAMDAGELDPSFSHNDWAFCHNPGRQSYDFPPAVQQIEQQLKAARDAAIQQGSATEKRGKPFWTIRPPKAAALPI
;
A
#
# COMPACT_ATOMS: atom_id res chain seq x y z
N MET A 1 25.57 73.65 -25.43
CA MET A 1 25.96 72.37 -26.06
C MET A 1 26.62 71.50 -24.99
N PRO A 2 26.21 70.24 -24.81
CA PRO A 2 26.49 69.45 -23.61
C PRO A 2 27.75 68.57 -23.75
N ALA A 3 28.42 68.29 -22.64
CA ALA A 3 29.32 67.14 -22.50
C ALA A 3 28.91 66.36 -21.25
N VAL A 4 28.15 65.30 -21.49
CA VAL A 4 27.81 64.23 -20.54
C VAL A 4 28.95 63.21 -20.59
N MET A 5 29.39 62.68 -19.45
CA MET A 5 29.42 61.23 -19.22
C MET A 5 29.76 60.90 -17.76
N THR A 6 28.66 60.64 -17.05
CA THR A 6 28.52 59.95 -15.77
C THR A 6 29.22 58.61 -15.76
N THR A 7 29.86 58.31 -14.63
CA THR A 7 30.41 57.01 -14.22
C THR A 7 29.35 55.91 -14.27
N ALA A 8 29.59 54.84 -15.01
CA ALA A 8 28.75 53.64 -15.05
C ALA A 8 29.04 52.74 -13.83
N PRO A 9 28.02 52.29 -13.08
CA PRO A 9 28.19 51.24 -12.09
C PRO A 9 28.25 49.88 -12.77
N VAL A 10 29.11 49.00 -12.26
CA VAL A 10 29.17 47.60 -12.63
C VAL A 10 27.86 46.93 -12.17
N ALA A 11 26.92 46.73 -13.09
CA ALA A 11 25.73 45.93 -12.82
C ALA A 11 26.14 44.47 -13.02
N ALA A 12 26.20 43.75 -11.90
CA ALA A 12 26.39 42.32 -11.84
C ALA A 12 25.44 41.61 -12.82
N SER A 13 26.00 40.70 -13.61
CA SER A 13 25.24 39.71 -14.37
C SER A 13 24.22 39.02 -13.45
N PRO A 14 22.92 38.99 -13.78
CA PRO A 14 22.03 38.05 -13.13
C PRO A 14 22.40 36.67 -13.65
N SER A 15 23.21 35.96 -12.86
CA SER A 15 23.34 34.50 -12.95
C SER A 15 21.95 33.89 -12.93
N ALA A 16 21.73 33.02 -13.92
CA ALA A 16 20.63 32.11 -14.19
C ALA A 16 19.52 31.91 -13.12
N PRO A 17 18.26 31.79 -13.58
CA PRO A 17 17.29 30.93 -12.92
C PRO A 17 16.66 29.99 -13.95
N ALA A 18 17.25 28.80 -14.10
CA ALA A 18 16.63 27.70 -14.85
C ALA A 18 16.70 26.37 -14.07
N ALA A 19 17.06 26.41 -12.78
CA ALA A 19 17.09 25.27 -11.87
C ALA A 19 15.84 25.17 -10.98
N GLU A 20 14.99 26.20 -10.95
CA GLU A 20 13.85 26.30 -10.02
C GLU A 20 12.68 25.29 -10.18
N PRO A 21 12.42 24.64 -11.34
CA PRO A 21 11.26 23.74 -11.42
C PRO A 21 11.49 22.38 -10.73
N ILE A 22 12.75 21.92 -10.66
CA ILE A 22 13.08 20.61 -10.08
C ILE A 22 13.16 20.73 -8.56
N ASP A 23 13.80 21.77 -8.04
CA ASP A 23 13.94 21.98 -6.60
C ASP A 23 12.55 22.17 -5.94
N ALA A 24 11.67 22.97 -6.55
CA ALA A 24 10.28 23.12 -6.07
C ALA A 24 9.49 21.81 -6.10
N LEU A 25 9.72 20.93 -7.09
CA LEU A 25 9.11 19.61 -7.15
C LEU A 25 9.63 18.71 -6.01
N LEU A 26 10.93 18.73 -5.74
CA LEU A 26 11.54 17.97 -4.65
C LEU A 26 11.04 18.45 -3.28
N ASP A 27 10.90 19.76 -3.08
CA ASP A 27 10.32 20.34 -1.87
C ASP A 27 8.86 19.90 -1.67
N ALA A 28 8.05 19.91 -2.74
CA ALA A 28 6.67 19.42 -2.66
C ALA A 28 6.59 17.93 -2.31
N VAL A 29 7.45 17.10 -2.89
CA VAL A 29 7.50 15.65 -2.60
C VAL A 29 7.94 15.38 -1.17
N THR A 30 8.96 16.09 -0.68
CA THR A 30 9.46 15.92 0.69
C THR A 30 8.45 16.43 1.72
N ALA A 31 7.76 17.53 1.46
CA ALA A 31 6.67 18.03 2.31
C ALA A 31 5.51 17.02 2.40
N LEU A 32 5.08 16.44 1.27
CA LEU A 32 4.04 15.41 1.26
C LEU A 32 4.48 14.14 2.00
N LYS A 33 5.75 13.75 1.88
CA LYS A 33 6.30 12.61 2.64
C LYS A 33 6.34 12.88 4.14
N ALA A 34 6.70 14.09 4.56
CA ALA A 34 6.65 14.49 5.95
C ALA A 34 5.20 14.48 6.48
N GLN A 35 4.25 14.98 5.69
CA GLN A 35 2.83 14.97 6.06
C GLN A 35 2.27 13.55 6.14
N GLN A 36 2.62 12.66 5.19
CA GLN A 36 2.24 11.25 5.23
C GLN A 36 2.71 10.60 6.54
N LYS A 37 4.00 10.77 6.88
CA LYS A 37 4.56 10.23 8.12
C LYS A 37 3.88 10.81 9.36
N GLN A 38 3.58 12.11 9.35
CA GLN A 38 2.90 12.78 10.45
C GLN A 38 1.46 12.29 10.63
N LEU A 39 0.75 11.98 9.55
CA LEU A 39 -0.60 11.39 9.61
C LEU A 39 -0.54 9.93 10.10
N GLU A 40 0.42 9.14 9.62
CA GLU A 40 0.64 7.77 10.11
C GLU A 40 0.91 7.75 11.61
N GLN A 41 1.78 8.64 12.10
CA GLN A 41 2.08 8.78 13.54
C GLN A 41 0.87 9.19 14.40
N GLN A 42 -0.06 9.96 13.83
CA GLN A 42 -1.30 10.33 14.52
C GLN A 42 -2.35 9.22 14.47
N LEU A 43 -2.34 8.42 13.40
CA LEU A 43 -3.31 7.35 13.18
C LEU A 43 -3.00 6.12 14.03
N GLU A 44 -1.73 5.79 14.23
CA GLU A 44 -1.26 4.64 15.04
C GLU A 44 -1.87 4.59 16.46
N PRO A 45 -1.82 5.65 17.29
CA PRO A 45 -2.44 5.61 18.63
C PRO A 45 -3.98 5.53 18.59
N LEU A 46 -4.63 6.00 17.51
CA LEU A 46 -6.09 5.88 17.35
C LEU A 46 -6.48 4.44 17.02
N LEU A 47 -5.69 3.75 16.20
CA LEU A 47 -5.89 2.32 15.93
C LEU A 47 -5.65 1.48 17.18
N GLU A 48 -4.63 1.81 17.99
CA GLU A 48 -4.37 1.13 19.25
C GLU A 48 -5.53 1.32 20.26
N ALA A 49 -6.09 2.53 20.33
CA ALA A 49 -7.29 2.79 21.13
C ALA A 49 -8.52 2.02 20.64
N LEU A 50 -8.71 1.88 19.31
CA LEU A 50 -9.75 1.03 18.73
C LEU A 50 -9.57 -0.45 19.12
N SER A 51 -8.34 -0.94 19.09
CA SER A 51 -8.02 -2.30 19.55
C SER A 51 -8.31 -2.49 21.04
N ALA A 52 -7.91 -1.54 21.90
CA ALA A 52 -8.19 -1.61 23.33
C ALA A 52 -9.70 -1.58 23.65
N ALA A 53 -10.48 -0.77 22.92
CA ALA A 53 -11.94 -0.71 23.09
C ALA A 53 -12.62 -2.00 22.61
N MET A 54 -12.10 -2.66 21.57
CA MET A 54 -12.54 -3.99 21.16
C MET A 54 -12.17 -5.07 22.18
N ASP A 55 -10.97 -5.04 22.75
CA ASP A 55 -10.55 -5.96 23.82
C ASP A 55 -11.37 -5.78 25.12
N ALA A 56 -11.82 -4.56 25.40
CA ALA A 56 -12.75 -4.25 26.48
C ALA A 56 -14.21 -4.68 26.17
N GLY A 57 -14.49 -5.10 24.93
CA GLY A 57 -15.83 -5.52 24.48
C GLY A 57 -16.79 -4.36 24.18
N GLU A 58 -16.28 -3.13 24.04
CA GLU A 58 -17.09 -1.94 23.70
C GLU A 58 -17.35 -1.82 22.19
N LEU A 59 -16.57 -2.51 21.37
CA LEU A 59 -16.66 -2.50 19.91
C LEU A 59 -16.72 -3.92 19.35
N ASP A 60 -17.59 -4.13 18.37
CA ASP A 60 -17.61 -5.34 17.57
C ASP A 60 -16.39 -5.39 16.63
N PRO A 61 -15.88 -6.59 16.31
CA PRO A 61 -14.75 -6.75 15.38
C PRO A 61 -15.08 -6.37 13.92
N SER A 62 -16.36 -6.14 13.61
CA SER A 62 -16.83 -5.70 12.30
C SER A 62 -17.97 -4.71 12.49
N PHE A 63 -17.77 -3.45 12.13
CA PHE A 63 -18.79 -2.40 12.21
C PHE A 63 -18.61 -1.37 11.10
N SER A 64 -19.56 -0.45 10.98
CA SER A 64 -19.49 0.64 10.02
C SER A 64 -19.76 1.97 10.70
N HIS A 65 -19.02 3.00 10.31
CA HIS A 65 -19.17 4.36 10.81
C HIS A 65 -19.01 5.36 9.66
N ASN A 66 -19.97 6.27 9.47
CA ASN A 66 -19.99 7.29 8.40
C ASN A 66 -19.70 6.75 6.99
N ASP A 67 -20.31 5.63 6.61
CA ASP A 67 -20.09 4.90 5.33
C ASP A 67 -18.73 4.19 5.18
N TRP A 68 -17.92 4.15 6.25
CA TRP A 68 -16.66 3.41 6.28
C TRP A 68 -16.83 2.11 7.05
N ALA A 69 -16.35 1.01 6.48
CA ALA A 69 -16.36 -0.30 7.13
C ALA A 69 -15.05 -0.52 7.89
N PHE A 70 -15.15 -0.88 9.16
CA PHE A 70 -14.06 -1.26 10.04
C PHE A 70 -14.12 -2.75 10.26
N CYS A 71 -13.06 -3.46 9.86
CA CYS A 71 -12.92 -4.90 10.09
C CYS A 71 -11.58 -5.16 10.79
N HIS A 72 -11.64 -5.65 12.02
CA HIS A 72 -10.44 -6.11 12.72
C HIS A 72 -10.08 -7.51 12.25
N ASN A 73 -8.86 -7.66 11.73
CA ASN A 73 -8.29 -8.96 11.42
C ASN A 73 -7.25 -9.28 12.50
N PRO A 74 -7.45 -10.32 13.33
CA PRO A 74 -6.53 -10.69 14.43
C PRO A 74 -5.17 -11.22 13.94
N GLY A 75 -4.84 -11.02 12.67
CA GLY A 75 -3.66 -11.56 12.01
C GLY A 75 -3.90 -12.95 11.42
N ARG A 76 -2.89 -13.43 10.70
CA ARG A 76 -2.93 -14.76 10.08
C ARG A 76 -2.77 -15.81 11.17
N GLN A 77 -3.88 -16.47 11.53
CA GLN A 77 -3.81 -17.71 12.31
C GLN A 77 -2.90 -18.70 11.58
N SER A 78 -1.76 -19.00 12.19
CA SER A 78 -0.81 -20.02 11.72
C SER A 78 -0.73 -21.06 12.81
N TYR A 79 -0.97 -22.32 12.44
CA TYR A 79 -0.96 -23.45 13.35
C TYR A 79 0.39 -24.16 13.21
N ASP A 80 1.12 -24.28 14.30
CA ASP A 80 2.28 -25.17 14.39
C ASP A 80 1.79 -26.58 14.68
N PHE A 81 1.92 -27.46 13.69
CA PHE A 81 1.49 -28.84 13.80
C PHE A 81 2.55 -29.70 14.50
N PRO A 82 2.17 -30.61 15.41
CA PRO A 82 3.12 -31.54 16.02
C PRO A 82 3.85 -32.38 14.97
N PRO A 83 5.05 -32.92 15.27
CA PRO A 83 5.85 -33.68 14.31
C PRO A 83 5.10 -34.86 13.67
N ALA A 84 4.22 -35.52 14.44
CA ALA A 84 3.38 -36.60 13.94
C ALA A 84 2.44 -36.16 12.81
N VAL A 85 1.86 -34.95 12.90
CA VAL A 85 0.96 -34.41 11.88
C VAL A 85 1.75 -33.97 10.65
N GLN A 86 2.93 -33.39 10.83
CA GLN A 86 3.83 -33.05 9.72
C GLN A 86 4.29 -34.29 8.93
N GLN A 87 4.55 -35.40 9.62
CA GLN A 87 4.88 -36.67 8.98
C GLN A 87 3.70 -37.22 8.16
N ILE A 88 2.47 -37.08 8.66
CA ILE A 88 1.26 -37.48 7.92
C ILE A 88 1.08 -36.61 6.67
N GLU A 89 1.31 -35.29 6.76
CA GLU A 89 1.27 -34.42 5.58
C GLU A 89 2.32 -34.81 4.53
N GLN A 90 3.54 -35.14 4.96
CA GLN A 90 4.59 -35.60 4.05
C GLN A 90 4.23 -36.92 3.38
N GLN A 91 3.70 -37.89 4.13
CA GLN A 91 3.24 -39.16 3.58
C GLN A 91 2.07 -38.95 2.60
N LEU A 92 1.15 -38.06 2.93
CA LEU A 92 0.00 -37.74 2.10
C LEU A 92 0.43 -37.05 0.80
N LYS A 93 1.40 -36.14 0.88
CA LYS A 93 2.03 -35.52 -0.30
C LYS A 93 2.70 -36.56 -1.19
N ALA A 94 3.53 -37.42 -0.61
CA ALA A 94 4.20 -38.50 -1.34
C ALA A 94 3.19 -39.47 -1.99
N ALA A 95 2.11 -39.81 -1.29
CA ALA A 95 1.06 -40.68 -1.80
C ALA A 95 0.28 -40.02 -2.95
N ARG A 96 0.03 -38.71 -2.88
CA ARG A 96 -0.58 -37.94 -3.99
C ARG A 96 0.32 -37.92 -5.20
N ASP A 97 1.61 -37.63 -5.02
CA ASP A 97 2.59 -37.59 -6.12
C ASP A 97 2.73 -38.98 -6.76
N ALA A 98 2.78 -40.04 -5.96
CA ALA A 98 2.79 -41.41 -6.44
C ALA A 98 1.51 -41.76 -7.22
N ALA A 99 0.33 -41.36 -6.75
CA ALA A 99 -0.93 -41.60 -7.45
C ALA A 99 -1.00 -40.87 -8.81
N ILE A 100 -0.42 -39.66 -8.90
CA ILE A 100 -0.28 -38.92 -10.16
C ILE A 100 0.68 -39.65 -11.11
N GLN A 101 1.85 -40.06 -10.63
CA GLN A 101 2.85 -40.76 -11.44
C GLN A 101 2.36 -42.13 -11.92
N GLN A 102 1.59 -42.84 -11.10
CA GLN A 102 1.00 -44.14 -11.42
C GLN A 102 -0.25 -44.02 -12.30
N GLY A 103 -0.74 -42.81 -12.59
CA GLY A 103 -1.95 -42.58 -13.38
C GLY A 103 -3.25 -43.00 -12.69
N SER A 104 -3.21 -43.33 -11.38
CA SER A 104 -4.40 -43.65 -10.59
C SER A 104 -5.14 -42.39 -10.12
N ALA A 105 -4.48 -41.22 -10.17
CA ALA A 105 -5.12 -39.93 -9.98
C ALA A 105 -5.85 -39.49 -11.26
N THR A 106 -7.15 -39.24 -11.16
CA THR A 106 -7.95 -38.69 -12.27
C THR A 106 -7.80 -37.17 -12.35
N GLU A 107 -7.21 -36.65 -13.44
CA GLU A 107 -7.17 -35.21 -13.70
C GLU A 107 -8.59 -34.68 -14.00
N LYS A 108 -9.09 -33.77 -13.18
CA LYS A 108 -10.33 -33.04 -13.44
C LYS A 108 -10.00 -31.59 -13.73
N ARG A 109 -10.01 -31.22 -15.01
CA ARG A 109 -9.89 -29.82 -15.44
C ARG A 109 -11.28 -29.19 -15.49
N GLY A 110 -11.50 -28.16 -14.66
CA GLY A 110 -12.70 -27.33 -14.77
C GLY A 110 -12.77 -26.60 -16.11
N LYS A 111 -13.96 -26.14 -16.53
CA LYS A 111 -14.10 -25.35 -17.75
C LYS A 111 -13.21 -24.10 -17.65
N PRO A 112 -12.27 -23.88 -18.59
CA PRO A 112 -11.49 -22.64 -18.61
C PRO A 112 -12.45 -21.48 -18.84
N PHE A 113 -12.33 -20.42 -18.03
CA PHE A 113 -13.13 -19.21 -18.16
C PHE A 113 -12.22 -17.98 -18.16
N TRP A 114 -12.60 -17.00 -18.98
CA TRP A 114 -11.98 -15.68 -19.01
C TRP A 114 -12.75 -14.75 -18.09
N THR A 115 -12.06 -13.94 -17.31
CA THR A 115 -12.70 -12.87 -16.52
C THR A 115 -12.46 -11.54 -17.22
N ILE A 116 -13.53 -10.87 -17.63
CA ILE A 116 -13.49 -9.51 -18.20
C ILE A 116 -13.92 -8.55 -17.09
N ARG A 117 -13.06 -7.59 -16.74
CA ARG A 117 -13.39 -6.54 -15.77
C ARG A 117 -13.78 -5.27 -16.52
N PRO A 118 -14.82 -4.53 -16.07
CA PRO A 118 -15.14 -3.23 -16.63
C PRO A 118 -14.00 -2.24 -16.36
N PRO A 119 -13.72 -1.30 -17.30
CA PRO A 119 -12.81 -0.19 -17.03
C PRO A 119 -13.30 0.59 -15.81
N LYS A 120 -12.37 0.93 -14.90
CA LYS A 120 -12.67 1.86 -13.80
C LYS A 120 -13.17 3.16 -14.45
N ALA A 121 -14.46 3.46 -14.27
CA ALA A 121 -15.06 4.67 -14.81
C ALA A 121 -14.18 5.84 -14.40
N ALA A 122 -13.53 6.47 -15.39
CA ALA A 122 -12.93 7.78 -15.19
C ALA A 122 -14.08 8.68 -14.77
N ALA A 123 -14.06 9.17 -13.53
CA ALA A 123 -15.01 10.15 -13.04
C ALA A 123 -14.97 11.34 -14.01
N LEU A 124 -16.03 11.51 -14.78
CA LEU A 124 -16.26 12.72 -15.55
C LEU A 124 -16.51 13.85 -14.54
N PRO A 125 -15.72 14.94 -14.54
CA PRO A 125 -16.04 16.10 -13.74
C PRO A 125 -17.33 16.74 -14.26
N ILE A 126 -18.26 16.98 -13.35
CA ILE A 126 -19.45 17.83 -13.56
C ILE A 126 -19.00 19.29 -13.51
#